data_AF-A0A023NB09-F1
#
_entry.id   AF-A0A023NB09-F1
#
_cell.length_a   1.000
_cell.length_b   1.000
_cell.length_c   1.000
_cell.angle_alpha   90.00
_cell.angle_beta   90.00
_cell.angle_gamma   90.00
#
_symmetry.space_group_name_H-M   'P 1'
#
loop_
_entity.id
_entity.type
_entity.pdbx_description
1 polymer ?
#
loop_
_entity_poly.entity_id
_entity_poly.type
_entity_poly.pdbx_seq_one_letter_code
_entity_poly.pdbx_strand_id
1 'polypeptide(L)'
;CKGSCGWSGKASVNSPIKSCDKSDNPIANMAAKNACESGGTAHMCTNQSPWAVDDSLAYGFAAVKLAGGTESSWCCACYELTFTSGPVSGQKMVVQATNTGGDLGQNHFDIAM
;
A
#
# COMPACT_ATOMS: atom_id res chain seq x y z
N CYS A 1 -1.88 -4.25 -9.58
CA CYS A 1 -1.22 -3.10 -10.23
C CYS A 1 0.09 -2.78 -9.52
N LYS A 2 0.97 -1.97 -10.09
CA LYS A 2 2.05 -1.29 -9.35
C LYS A 2 1.43 -0.28 -8.38
N GLY A 3 1.82 -0.30 -7.10
CA GLY A 3 1.38 0.69 -6.12
C GLY A 3 1.88 2.10 -6.46
N SER A 4 1.04 3.11 -6.27
CA SER A 4 1.36 4.49 -6.67
C SER A 4 2.57 5.07 -5.94
N CYS A 5 2.83 4.64 -4.69
CA CYS A 5 4.02 5.05 -3.94
C CYS A 5 5.31 4.39 -4.45
N GLY A 6 5.23 3.52 -5.46
CA GLY A 6 6.38 2.88 -6.12
C GLY A 6 6.97 3.73 -7.26
N TRP A 7 6.43 4.93 -7.50
CA TRP A 7 6.99 5.91 -8.42
C TRP A 7 7.92 6.88 -7.69
N SER A 8 9.07 7.18 -8.30
CA SER A 8 10.00 8.19 -7.79
C SER A 8 9.33 9.56 -7.70
N GLY A 9 9.66 10.32 -6.65
CA GLY A 9 9.18 11.69 -6.46
C GLY A 9 7.76 11.82 -5.89
N LYS A 10 7.10 10.71 -5.52
CA LYS A 10 5.78 10.73 -4.89
C LYS A 10 5.77 11.29 -3.47
N ALA A 11 6.82 11.03 -2.71
CA ALA A 11 7.03 11.54 -1.35
C ALA A 11 8.52 11.67 -1.04
N SER A 12 8.85 12.36 0.05
CA SER A 12 10.22 12.48 0.56
C SER A 12 10.62 11.22 1.33
N VAL A 13 11.08 10.20 0.61
CA VAL A 13 11.46 8.88 1.15
C VAL A 13 12.87 8.51 0.70
N ASN A 14 13.53 7.61 1.43
CA ASN A 14 14.84 7.07 1.05
C ASN A 14 14.78 6.22 -0.24
N SER A 15 13.67 5.50 -0.44
CA SER A 15 13.36 4.77 -1.66
C SER A 15 11.84 4.59 -1.81
N PRO A 16 11.29 4.64 -3.04
CA PRO A 16 9.91 4.20 -3.29
C PRO A 16 9.71 2.74 -2.87
N ILE A 17 8.44 2.34 -2.68
CA ILE A 17 8.14 0.93 -2.43
C ILE A 17 8.56 0.07 -3.63
N LYS A 18 8.95 -1.17 -3.37
CA LYS A 18 9.35 -2.10 -4.43
C LYS A 18 8.13 -2.54 -5.23
N SER A 19 8.32 -2.72 -6.53
CA SER A 19 7.42 -3.48 -7.41
C SER A 19 8.08 -4.78 -7.80
N CYS A 20 7.29 -5.78 -8.18
CA CYS A 20 7.79 -7.07 -8.64
C CYS A 20 7.31 -7.37 -10.06
N ASP A 21 8.01 -8.25 -10.77
CA ASP A 21 7.54 -8.80 -12.04
C ASP A 21 6.42 -9.84 -11.82
N LYS A 22 5.91 -10.42 -12.90
CA LYS A 22 4.85 -11.43 -12.85
C LYS A 22 5.23 -12.73 -12.10
N SER A 23 6.52 -12.91 -11.81
CA SER A 23 7.07 -14.07 -11.10
C SER A 23 7.54 -13.69 -9.70
N ASP A 24 7.08 -12.55 -9.17
CA ASP A 24 7.39 -12.00 -7.85
C ASP A 24 8.88 -11.65 -7.64
N ASN A 25 9.64 -11.45 -8.72
CA ASN A 25 11.01 -10.96 -8.60
C ASN A 25 11.01 -9.44 -8.43
N PRO A 26 11.70 -8.87 -7.42
CA PRO A 26 11.79 -7.43 -7.25
C PRO A 26 12.41 -6.73 -8.47
N ILE A 27 11.75 -5.67 -8.94
CA ILE A 27 12.21 -4.84 -10.05
C ILE A 27 12.98 -3.63 -9.50
N ALA A 28 14.25 -3.48 -9.89
CA ALA A 28 15.06 -2.32 -9.52
C ALA A 28 14.67 -1.04 -10.28
N ASN A 29 14.14 -1.18 -11.50
CA ASN A 29 13.71 -0.06 -12.32
C ASN A 29 12.41 0.56 -11.79
N MET A 30 12.52 1.65 -11.04
CA MET A 30 11.38 2.41 -10.51
C MET A 30 10.51 3.05 -11.60
N ALA A 31 11.00 3.18 -12.84
CA ALA A 31 10.23 3.65 -13.99
C ALA A 31 9.51 2.51 -14.73
N ALA A 32 9.63 1.25 -14.28
CA ALA A 32 8.90 0.13 -14.87
C ALA A 32 7.39 0.40 -14.86
N LYS A 33 6.78 0.20 -16.03
CA LYS A 33 5.39 0.54 -16.30
C LYS A 33 4.43 -0.33 -15.50
N ASN A 34 3.36 0.27 -15.00
CA ASN A 34 2.34 -0.40 -14.22
C ASN A 34 1.68 -1.52 -15.02
N ALA A 35 1.67 -2.74 -14.51
CA ALA A 35 1.08 -3.91 -15.18
C ALA A 35 -0.43 -3.81 -15.43
N CYS A 36 -1.13 -2.88 -14.78
CA CYS A 36 -2.54 -2.59 -15.09
C CYS A 36 -2.72 -1.69 -16.32
N GLU A 37 -1.63 -1.25 -16.94
CA GLU A 37 -1.63 -0.55 -18.22
C GLU A 37 -1.09 -1.48 -19.32
N SER A 38 -1.52 -1.27 -20.57
CA SER A 38 -1.05 -2.08 -21.70
C SER A 38 0.49 -2.07 -21.81
N GLY A 39 1.08 -3.27 -21.86
CA GLY A 39 2.54 -3.47 -21.94
C GLY A 39 3.30 -3.22 -20.63
N GLY A 40 2.61 -3.04 -19.50
CA GLY A 40 3.24 -2.91 -18.19
C GLY A 40 3.76 -4.24 -17.64
N THR A 41 4.77 -4.16 -16.77
CA THR A 41 5.45 -5.33 -16.19
C THR A 41 5.63 -5.23 -14.67
N ALA A 42 5.30 -4.09 -14.07
CA ALA A 42 5.43 -3.88 -12.64
C ALA A 42 4.11 -4.16 -11.90
N HIS A 43 4.17 -5.10 -10.97
CA HIS A 43 3.11 -5.55 -10.09
C HIS A 43 3.43 -5.18 -8.64
N MET A 44 2.42 -5.28 -7.77
CA MET A 44 2.64 -5.35 -6.33
C MET A 44 3.34 -6.68 -6.00
N CYS A 45 4.32 -6.65 -5.10
CA CYS A 45 5.01 -7.86 -4.64
C CYS A 45 4.15 -8.65 -3.67
N THR A 46 4.23 -9.98 -3.68
CA THR A 46 3.47 -10.85 -2.74
C THR A 46 3.88 -10.64 -1.29
N ASN A 47 5.12 -10.21 -1.02
CA ASN A 47 5.53 -9.84 0.32
C ASN A 47 4.89 -8.54 0.86
N GLN A 48 4.05 -7.87 0.06
CA GLN A 48 3.19 -6.77 0.49
C GLN A 48 1.79 -7.26 0.90
N SER A 49 1.64 -8.54 1.23
CA SER A 49 0.43 -9.12 1.85
C SER A 49 0.41 -8.95 3.37
N PRO A 50 -0.78 -8.98 4.01
CA PRO A 50 -0.90 -8.83 5.45
C PRO A 50 -0.53 -10.13 6.19
N TRP A 51 -0.15 -10.02 7.46
CA TRP A 51 0.10 -11.15 8.34
C TRP A 51 -0.32 -10.84 9.78
N ALA A 52 -0.77 -11.88 10.50
CA ALA A 52 -1.04 -11.79 11.92
C ALA A 52 0.27 -11.83 12.72
N VAL A 53 0.39 -10.94 13.69
CA VAL A 53 1.42 -10.99 14.73
C VAL A 53 0.93 -11.88 15.88
N ASP A 54 -0.31 -11.67 16.29
CA ASP A 54 -1.08 -12.47 17.24
C ASP A 54 -2.58 -12.33 16.96
N ASP A 55 -3.44 -12.87 17.84
CA ASP A 55 -4.90 -12.85 17.70
C ASP A 55 -5.51 -11.44 17.75
N SER A 56 -4.76 -10.43 18.21
CA SER A 56 -5.22 -9.06 18.40
C SER A 56 -4.52 -8.03 17.50
N LEU A 57 -3.40 -8.39 16.88
CA LEU A 57 -2.58 -7.51 16.05
C LEU A 57 -2.18 -8.15 14.72
N ALA A 58 -2.41 -7.42 13.63
CA ALA A 58 -1.88 -7.73 12.31
C ALA A 58 -1.01 -6.58 11.76
N TYR A 59 -0.14 -6.91 10.81
CA TYR A 59 0.58 -5.95 9.99
C TYR A 59 0.20 -6.13 8.52
N GLY A 60 0.35 -5.07 7.73
CA GLY A 60 0.11 -5.16 6.29
C GLY A 60 0.27 -3.83 5.57
N PHE A 61 -0.49 -3.69 4.47
CA PHE A 61 -0.34 -2.61 3.52
C PHE A 61 -1.71 -2.15 3.04
N ALA A 62 -1.83 -0.90 2.62
CA ALA A 62 -3.09 -0.35 2.16
C ALA A 62 -2.91 0.68 1.04
N ALA A 63 -3.93 0.81 0.19
CA ALA A 63 -4.16 2.04 -0.55
C ALA A 63 -4.91 3.02 0.33
N VAL A 64 -4.50 4.29 0.34
CA VAL A 64 -5.08 5.29 1.26
C VAL A 64 -5.52 6.55 0.52
N LYS A 65 -6.54 7.19 1.08
CA LYS A 65 -6.94 8.55 0.73
C LYS A 65 -7.38 9.30 1.99
N LEU A 66 -6.52 10.21 2.46
CA LEU A 66 -6.71 10.90 3.72
C LEU A 66 -7.12 12.36 3.50
N ALA A 67 -8.06 12.84 4.30
CA ALA A 67 -8.53 14.21 4.20
C ALA A 67 -7.41 15.21 4.53
N GLY A 68 -7.29 16.26 3.71
CA GLY A 68 -6.27 17.31 3.90
C GLY A 68 -4.85 16.91 3.53
N GLY A 69 -4.65 15.69 3.00
CA GLY A 69 -3.34 15.18 2.56
C GLY A 69 -3.25 14.98 1.05
N THR A 70 -2.05 14.65 0.61
CA THR A 70 -1.77 14.14 -0.74
C THR A 70 -0.81 12.96 -0.66
N GLU A 71 -0.48 12.33 -1.80
CA GLU A 71 0.51 11.26 -1.86
C GLU A 71 1.84 11.63 -1.20
N SER A 72 2.27 12.89 -1.25
CA SER A 72 3.51 13.33 -0.60
C SER A 72 3.49 13.23 0.91
N SER A 73 2.30 13.25 1.51
CA SER A 73 2.10 13.20 2.96
C SER A 73 1.90 11.78 3.49
N TRP A 74 1.36 10.86 2.69
CA TRP A 74 1.03 9.51 3.16
C TRP A 74 1.86 8.40 2.53
N CYS A 75 2.50 8.61 1.37
CA CYS A 75 3.24 7.51 0.75
C CYS A 75 4.36 7.03 1.68
N CYS A 76 4.36 5.72 1.93
CA CYS A 76 5.24 5.01 2.87
C CYS A 76 5.00 5.30 4.36
N ALA A 77 4.05 6.17 4.72
CA ALA A 77 3.66 6.37 6.12
C ALA A 77 2.95 5.12 6.66
N CYS A 78 3.06 4.92 7.98
CA CYS A 78 2.40 3.83 8.68
C CYS A 78 1.30 4.35 9.61
N TYR A 79 0.21 3.60 9.72
CA TYR A 79 -0.95 3.94 10.54
C TYR A 79 -1.38 2.73 11.36
N GLU A 80 -1.62 2.91 12.66
CA GLU A 80 -2.31 1.90 13.47
C GLU A 80 -3.82 2.12 13.37
N LEU A 81 -4.51 1.14 12.82
CA LEU A 81 -5.97 1.06 12.75
C LEU A 81 -6.46 0.26 13.95
N THR A 82 -7.48 0.76 14.64
CA THR A 82 -8.28 -0.03 15.58
C THR A 82 -9.67 -0.20 14.99
N PHE A 83 -10.07 -1.43 14.72
CA PHE A 83 -11.38 -1.70 14.12
C PHE A 83 -12.49 -1.42 15.13
N THR A 84 -13.59 -0.82 14.67
CA THR A 84 -14.70 -0.37 15.54
C THR A 84 -16.02 -1.12 15.29
N SER A 85 -16.03 -2.06 14.35
CA SER A 85 -17.21 -2.84 13.98
C SER A 85 -16.82 -4.16 13.30
N GLY A 86 -17.82 -5.00 12.98
CA GLY A 86 -17.61 -6.30 12.33
C GLY A 86 -16.97 -7.34 13.26
N PRO A 87 -16.58 -8.51 12.71
CA PRO A 87 -16.06 -9.63 13.50
C PRO A 87 -14.67 -9.35 14.11
N VAL A 88 -13.96 -8.33 13.64
CA VAL A 88 -12.63 -7.93 14.11
C VAL A 88 -12.64 -6.68 14.99
N SER A 89 -13.82 -6.23 15.45
CA SER A 89 -13.93 -5.05 16.32
C SER A 89 -13.02 -5.16 17.55
N GLY A 90 -12.26 -4.11 17.84
CA GLY A 90 -11.27 -4.05 18.91
C GLY A 90 -9.88 -4.58 18.52
N GLN A 91 -9.75 -5.38 17.46
CA GLN A 91 -8.44 -5.79 16.95
C GLN A 91 -7.73 -4.61 16.27
N LYS A 92 -6.40 -4.74 16.14
CA LYS A 92 -5.53 -3.72 15.58
C LYS A 92 -4.83 -4.20 14.32
N MET A 93 -4.59 -3.26 13.40
CA MET A 93 -3.75 -3.51 12.24
C MET A 93 -2.84 -2.31 11.98
N VAL A 94 -1.53 -2.52 11.90
CA VAL A 94 -0.61 -1.47 11.42
C VAL A 94 -0.38 -1.66 9.93
N VAL A 95 -0.69 -0.62 9.16
CA VAL A 95 -0.57 -0.66 7.69
C VAL A 95 0.41 0.38 7.20
N GLN A 96 1.23 0.02 6.21
CA GLN A 96 1.97 0.99 5.40
C GLN A 96 1.13 1.41 4.18
N ALA A 97 1.03 2.71 3.93
CA ALA A 97 0.41 3.25 2.74
C ALA A 97 1.32 3.07 1.51
N THR A 98 0.92 2.19 0.60
CA THR A 98 1.69 1.81 -0.60
C THR A 98 1.06 2.30 -1.90
N ASN A 99 -0.18 2.76 -1.84
CA ASN A 99 -0.94 3.18 -2.99
C ASN A 99 -1.94 4.28 -2.61
N THR A 100 -2.52 4.93 -3.61
CA THR A 100 -3.72 5.76 -3.48
C THR A 100 -4.82 5.20 -4.35
N GLY A 101 -5.99 4.98 -3.77
CA GLY A 101 -7.20 4.69 -4.55
C GLY A 101 -7.91 5.99 -4.92
N GLY A 102 -7.99 6.29 -6.22
CA GLY A 102 -8.56 7.53 -6.73
C GLY A 102 -10.06 7.67 -6.48
N ASP A 103 -10.76 6.54 -6.49
CA ASP A 103 -12.20 6.33 -6.25
C ASP A 103 -12.57 6.27 -4.76
N LEU A 104 -11.59 6.17 -3.87
CA LEU A 104 -11.84 6.11 -2.44
C LEU A 104 -12.42 7.43 -1.91
N GLY A 105 -13.29 7.31 -0.91
CA GLY A 105 -13.75 8.42 -0.07
C GLY A 105 -12.65 9.02 0.80
N GLN A 106 -13.02 9.95 1.67
CA GLN A 106 -12.09 10.57 2.61
C GLN A 106 -11.79 9.64 3.79
N ASN A 107 -10.54 9.65 4.27
CA ASN A 107 -10.02 8.80 5.35
C ASN A 107 -10.26 7.30 5.12
N HIS A 108 -10.16 6.87 3.87
CA HIS A 108 -10.41 5.50 3.48
C HIS A 108 -9.10 4.73 3.32
N PHE A 109 -9.05 3.54 3.92
CA PHE A 109 -8.01 2.55 3.79
C PHE A 109 -8.58 1.33 3.05
N ASP A 110 -8.08 1.08 1.85
CA ASP A 110 -8.32 -0.16 1.11
C ASP A 110 -7.18 -1.13 1.42
N ILE A 111 -7.46 -2.09 2.30
CA ILE A 111 -6.47 -2.99 2.89
C ILE A 111 -6.11 -4.06 1.85
N ALA A 112 -4.83 -4.21 1.55
CA ALA A 112 -4.35 -5.26 0.64
C ALA A 112 -4.49 -6.63 1.30
N MET A 113 -4.98 -7.62 0.54
CA MET A 113 -5.26 -8.99 1.00
C MET A 113 -4.77 -10.00 -0.02
#